data_AF-A0A173T220-F1
#
_entry.id   AF-A0A173T220-F1
#
_cell.length_a   1.000
_cell.length_b   1.000
_cell.length_c   1.000
_cell.angle_alpha   90.00
_cell.angle_beta   90.00
_cell.angle_gamma   90.00
#
_symmetry.space_group_name_H-M   'P 1'
#
loop_
_entity.id
_entity.type
_entity.pdbx_description
1 polymer ?
#
loop_
_entity_poly.entity_id
_entity_poly.type
_entity_poly.pdbx_seq_one_letter_code
_entity_poly.pdbx_strand_id
1 'polypeptide(L)'
;MGKIYCVMGKSSSGKDSIYSRIMQQGNPALLRIVPYTTRPRREGEMDGREYVFTDETHVQQLESAGKVIELRAYHTVYGIWKYFTVDDGRIDLSAHSYLYIVTLEGYQKIQRYFGSSQVVPIYIEVEDGERLLRAIARERQQKTPQYEEMCRRFLADAADFSEEKLTEAGITRRFINKDMEGTIREITEYIRRDMSGMEKQDKRISIWR
;
A
#
# COMPACT_ATOMS: atom_id res chain seq x y z
N MET A 1 -21.57 -1.34 -6.06
CA MET A 1 -20.74 -0.70 -5.00
C MET A 1 -19.29 -0.91 -5.37
N GLY A 2 -18.54 0.19 -5.41
CA GLY A 2 -17.11 0.18 -5.68
C GLY A 2 -16.30 -0.29 -4.48
N LYS A 3 -15.03 -0.60 -4.71
CA LYS A 3 -14.15 -1.26 -3.73
C LYS A 3 -12.82 -0.52 -3.59
N ILE A 4 -12.15 -0.70 -2.47
CA ILE A 4 -10.78 -0.24 -2.25
C ILE A 4 -9.84 -1.44 -2.37
N TYR A 5 -9.05 -1.46 -3.44
CA TYR A 5 -8.00 -2.44 -3.65
C TYR A 5 -6.71 -1.96 -2.98
N CYS A 6 -6.39 -2.57 -1.83
CA CYS A 6 -5.23 -2.20 -1.02
C CYS A 6 -3.98 -2.97 -1.47
N VAL A 7 -3.08 -2.30 -2.17
CA VAL A 7 -1.79 -2.81 -2.60
C VAL A 7 -0.81 -2.73 -1.44
N MET A 8 -0.31 -3.88 -1.03
CA MET A 8 0.61 -4.03 0.09
C MET A 8 1.81 -4.86 -0.33
N GLY A 9 2.91 -4.69 0.39
CA GLY A 9 4.09 -5.52 0.21
C GLY A 9 5.28 -4.96 0.97
N LYS A 10 6.22 -5.83 1.28
CA LYS A 10 7.49 -5.46 1.89
C LYS A 10 8.28 -4.53 0.93
N SER A 11 9.21 -3.71 1.44
CA SER A 11 10.06 -2.85 0.60
C SER A 11 10.76 -3.63 -0.51
N SER A 12 11.00 -3.01 -1.67
CA SER A 12 11.59 -3.69 -2.84
C SER A 12 10.79 -4.88 -3.41
N SER A 13 9.53 -5.08 -3.00
CA SER A 13 8.63 -6.07 -3.64
C SER A 13 8.13 -5.64 -5.03
N GLY A 14 8.33 -4.37 -5.43
CA GLY A 14 7.84 -3.80 -6.68
C GLY A 14 6.43 -3.23 -6.62
N LYS A 15 5.81 -3.18 -5.43
CA LYS A 15 4.43 -2.69 -5.23
C LYS A 15 4.14 -1.30 -5.83
N ASP A 16 5.08 -0.35 -5.69
CA ASP A 16 4.89 1.03 -6.17
C ASP A 16 4.93 1.09 -7.71
N SER A 17 5.81 0.29 -8.34
CA SER A 17 5.88 0.16 -9.79
C SER A 17 4.64 -0.51 -10.37
N ILE A 18 4.18 -1.60 -9.74
CA ILE A 18 2.96 -2.30 -10.12
C ILE A 18 1.75 -1.36 -10.01
N TYR A 19 1.61 -0.67 -8.88
CA TYR A 19 0.57 0.33 -8.66
C TYR A 19 0.57 1.38 -9.76
N SER A 20 1.72 1.99 -10.05
CA SER A 20 1.83 3.04 -11.06
C SER A 20 1.42 2.53 -12.43
N ARG A 21 1.86 1.32 -12.82
CA ARG A 21 1.54 0.74 -14.13
C ARG A 21 0.05 0.38 -14.26
N ILE A 22 -0.58 -0.14 -13.21
CA ILE A 22 -2.03 -0.39 -13.19
C ILE A 22 -2.80 0.92 -13.32
N MET A 23 -2.44 1.95 -12.56
CA MET A 23 -3.07 3.27 -12.65
C MET A 23 -2.91 3.91 -14.04
N GLN A 24 -1.78 3.71 -14.70
CA GLN A 24 -1.52 4.22 -16.06
C GLN A 24 -2.33 3.50 -17.13
N GLN A 25 -2.68 2.23 -16.95
CA GLN A 25 -3.50 1.48 -17.91
C GLN A 25 -4.94 2.02 -18.01
N GLY A 26 -5.46 2.64 -16.96
CA GLY A 26 -6.81 3.22 -16.92
C GLY A 26 -7.97 2.21 -17.01
N ASN A 27 -7.67 0.92 -17.16
CA ASN A 27 -8.66 -0.16 -17.22
C ASN A 27 -8.20 -1.36 -16.38
N PRO A 28 -8.86 -1.69 -15.26
CA PRO A 28 -10.16 -1.16 -14.83
C PRO A 28 -10.10 0.30 -14.35
N ALA A 29 -11.24 0.99 -14.42
CA ALA A 29 -11.36 2.39 -13.99
C ALA A 29 -11.24 2.48 -12.46
N LEU A 30 -10.06 2.86 -11.99
CA LEU A 30 -9.72 3.01 -10.58
C LEU A 30 -9.28 4.45 -10.30
N LEU A 31 -9.74 4.98 -9.17
CA LEU A 31 -9.26 6.26 -8.63
C LEU A 31 -8.14 6.04 -7.61
N ARG A 32 -7.37 7.09 -7.33
CA ARG A 32 -6.35 7.08 -6.28
C ARG A 32 -6.93 7.61 -4.98
N ILE A 33 -6.45 7.08 -3.87
CA ILE A 33 -6.61 7.70 -2.56
C ILE A 33 -5.34 8.51 -2.30
N VAL A 34 -5.49 9.80 -1.99
CA VAL A 34 -4.37 10.70 -1.66
C VAL A 34 -4.29 10.83 -0.14
N PRO A 35 -3.31 10.19 0.51
CA PRO A 35 -3.15 10.28 1.97
C PRO A 35 -2.59 11.65 2.38
N TYR A 36 -2.64 11.92 3.68
CA TYR A 36 -2.11 13.14 4.29
C TYR A 36 -0.73 12.86 4.90
N THR A 37 0.10 13.89 5.01
CA THR A 37 1.36 13.80 5.73
C THR A 37 1.79 15.10 6.40
N THR A 38 2.45 14.99 7.56
CA THR A 38 3.14 16.12 8.21
C THR A 38 4.59 16.30 7.77
N ARG A 39 5.09 15.41 6.90
CA ARG A 39 6.41 15.59 6.29
C ARG A 39 6.40 16.82 5.37
N PRO A 40 7.44 17.67 5.36
CA PRO A 40 7.61 18.70 4.35
C PRO A 40 7.62 18.14 2.92
N ARG A 41 6.94 18.83 2.01
CA ARG A 41 6.92 18.51 0.57
C ARG A 41 8.35 18.49 0.00
N ARG A 42 8.69 17.43 -0.75
CA ARG A 42 9.97 17.33 -1.47
C ARG A 42 9.89 18.01 -2.84
N GLU A 43 11.06 18.30 -3.39
CA GLU A 43 11.17 18.77 -4.77
C GLU A 43 10.50 17.79 -5.74
N GLY A 44 9.67 18.31 -6.64
CA GLY A 44 8.89 17.53 -7.60
C GLY A 44 7.56 16.96 -7.10
N GLU A 45 7.29 16.95 -5.78
CA GLU A 45 5.98 16.58 -5.24
C GLU A 45 4.97 17.73 -5.41
N MET A 46 3.69 17.39 -5.63
CA MET A 46 2.59 18.35 -5.73
C MET A 46 1.56 18.05 -4.64
N ASP A 47 1.11 19.12 -3.96
CA ASP A 47 0.06 18.99 -2.95
C ASP A 47 -1.25 18.51 -3.57
N GLY A 48 -1.92 17.58 -2.89
CA GLY A 48 -3.14 16.92 -3.38
C GLY A 48 -2.91 15.88 -4.48
N ARG A 49 -1.66 15.59 -4.87
CA ARG A 49 -1.32 14.56 -5.86
C ARG A 49 -0.66 13.34 -5.21
N GLU A 50 0.49 13.53 -4.58
CA GLU A 50 1.19 12.46 -3.85
C GLU A 50 0.66 12.35 -2.43
N TYR A 51 0.55 13.49 -1.76
CA TYR A 51 -0.02 13.65 -0.43
C TYR A 51 -0.76 14.98 -0.34
N VAL A 52 -1.68 15.07 0.62
CA VAL A 52 -2.07 16.37 1.19
C VAL A 52 -1.05 16.71 2.28
N PHE A 53 -0.24 17.73 2.04
CA PHE A 53 0.79 18.17 2.98
C PHE A 53 0.17 19.09 4.04
N THR A 54 0.41 18.78 5.30
CA THR A 54 -0.24 19.46 6.43
C THR A 54 0.69 19.57 7.63
N ASP A 55 0.23 20.18 8.73
CA ASP A 55 0.96 20.28 9.99
C ASP A 55 0.28 19.51 11.15
N GLU A 56 0.96 19.44 12.29
CA GLU A 56 0.48 18.77 13.50
C GLU A 56 -0.79 19.38 14.09
N THR A 57 -1.01 20.68 13.91
CA THR A 57 -2.23 21.35 14.40
C THR A 57 -3.45 20.82 13.65
N HIS A 58 -3.36 20.69 12.34
CA HIS A 58 -4.44 20.14 11.52
C HIS A 58 -4.62 18.64 11.74
N VAL A 59 -3.54 17.87 12.01
CA VAL A 59 -3.68 16.47 12.45
C VAL A 59 -4.56 16.38 13.70
N GLN A 60 -4.26 17.17 14.73
CA GLN A 60 -5.01 17.16 15.99
C GLN A 60 -6.49 17.55 15.79
N GLN A 61 -6.76 18.51 14.90
CA GLN A 61 -8.14 18.88 14.54
C GLN A 61 -8.89 17.71 13.89
N LEU A 62 -8.26 17.01 12.95
CA LEU A 62 -8.86 15.86 12.26
C LEU A 62 -9.06 14.67 13.21
N GLU A 63 -8.09 14.41 14.09
CA GLU A 63 -8.22 13.38 15.14
C GLU A 63 -9.37 13.72 16.09
N SER A 64 -9.46 14.98 16.56
CA SER A 64 -10.54 15.44 17.45
C SER A 64 -11.91 15.38 16.79
N ALA A 65 -11.97 15.54 15.46
CA ALA A 65 -13.19 15.39 14.67
C ALA A 65 -13.52 13.93 14.30
N GLY A 66 -12.71 12.95 14.72
CA GLY A 66 -12.89 11.53 14.39
C GLY A 66 -12.74 11.22 12.90
N LYS A 67 -12.00 12.06 12.15
CA LYS A 67 -11.85 11.95 10.69
C LYS A 67 -10.66 11.12 10.24
N VAL A 68 -9.73 10.79 11.14
CA VAL A 68 -8.55 9.98 10.81
C VAL A 68 -8.93 8.50 10.79
N ILE A 69 -8.80 7.87 9.63
CA ILE A 69 -9.12 6.44 9.42
C ILE A 69 -7.96 5.55 9.88
N GLU A 70 -6.76 5.93 9.49
CA GLU A 70 -5.52 5.28 9.91
C GLU A 70 -4.41 6.32 9.99
N LEU A 71 -3.48 6.12 10.91
CA LEU A 71 -2.33 7.00 11.08
C LEU A 71 -1.12 6.17 11.50
N ARG A 72 0.03 6.51 10.91
CA ARG A 72 1.34 5.99 11.27
C ARG A 72 2.33 7.13 11.45
N ALA A 73 3.02 7.12 12.58
CA ALA A 73 4.08 8.06 12.90
C ALA A 73 5.46 7.40 12.71
N TYR A 74 6.39 8.13 12.09
CA TYR A 74 7.78 7.71 11.93
C TYR A 74 8.69 8.68 12.67
N HIS A 75 9.54 8.15 13.55
CA HIS A 75 10.61 8.91 14.18
C HIS A 75 11.75 9.08 13.18
N THR A 76 12.03 10.33 12.81
CA THR A 76 13.11 10.68 11.89
C THR A 76 14.10 11.62 12.56
N VAL A 77 15.25 11.87 11.91
CA VAL A 77 16.22 12.88 12.36
C VAL A 77 15.67 14.31 12.36
N TYR A 78 14.56 14.55 11.66
CA TYR A 78 13.88 15.85 11.57
C TYR A 78 12.63 15.94 12.46
N GLY A 79 12.47 15.01 13.40
CA GLY A 79 11.27 14.89 14.23
C GLY A 79 10.31 13.81 13.73
N ILE A 80 9.09 13.85 14.27
CA ILE A 80 8.06 12.85 13.96
C ILE A 80 7.33 13.28 12.68
N TRP A 81 7.27 12.40 11.70
CA TRP A 81 6.44 12.57 10.51
C TRP A 81 5.28 11.59 10.54
N LYS A 82 4.07 12.12 10.38
CA LYS A 82 2.84 11.33 10.31
C LYS A 82 2.41 11.14 8.87
N TYR A 83 1.88 9.97 8.58
CA TYR A 83 1.23 9.61 7.32
C TYR A 83 -0.10 8.97 7.67
N PHE A 84 -1.19 9.43 7.05
CA PHE A 84 -2.51 9.04 7.49
C PHE A 84 -3.56 9.19 6.39
N THR A 85 -4.67 8.47 6.54
CA THR A 85 -5.82 8.55 5.65
C THR A 85 -6.98 9.23 6.37
N VAL A 86 -7.67 10.15 5.69
CA VAL A 86 -8.73 10.98 6.28
C VAL A 86 -10.05 10.72 5.56
N ASP A 87 -11.14 10.68 6.32
CA ASP A 87 -12.51 10.75 5.81
C ASP A 87 -12.89 12.22 5.50
N ASP A 88 -12.40 12.71 4.38
CA ASP A 88 -12.67 14.06 3.85
C ASP A 88 -13.76 14.07 2.76
N GLY A 89 -14.49 12.96 2.60
CA GLY A 89 -15.55 12.80 1.61
C GLY A 89 -15.07 12.55 0.17
N ARG A 90 -13.76 12.42 -0.09
CA ARG A 90 -13.23 12.12 -1.43
C ARG A 90 -13.34 10.65 -1.83
N ILE A 91 -13.57 9.76 -0.86
CA ILE A 91 -13.76 8.32 -1.09
C ILE A 91 -15.26 8.02 -1.14
N ASP A 92 -15.80 7.86 -2.34
CA ASP A 92 -17.19 7.51 -2.60
C ASP A 92 -17.28 6.11 -3.22
N LEU A 93 -17.51 5.11 -2.37
CA LEU A 93 -17.70 3.71 -2.77
C LEU A 93 -19.08 3.44 -3.38
N SER A 94 -19.99 4.41 -3.39
CA SER A 94 -21.26 4.27 -4.13
C SER A 94 -21.03 4.41 -5.64
N ALA A 95 -20.07 5.24 -6.04
CA ALA A 95 -19.80 5.58 -7.43
C ALA A 95 -18.48 5.00 -7.97
N HIS A 96 -17.46 4.81 -7.14
CA HIS A 96 -16.10 4.57 -7.60
C HIS A 96 -15.37 3.43 -6.88
N SER A 97 -14.44 2.81 -7.60
CA SER A 97 -13.43 1.90 -7.03
C SER A 97 -12.07 2.58 -6.99
N TYR A 98 -11.23 2.18 -6.04
CA TYR A 98 -9.97 2.82 -5.72
C TYR A 98 -8.83 1.81 -5.69
N LEU A 99 -7.64 2.25 -6.11
CA LEU A 99 -6.38 1.54 -5.85
C LEU A 99 -5.59 2.35 -4.85
N TYR A 100 -5.13 1.71 -3.77
CA TYR A 100 -4.46 2.41 -2.68
C TYR A 100 -3.23 1.63 -2.19
N ILE A 101 -2.11 2.32 -2.00
CA ILE A 101 -0.92 1.73 -1.38
C ILE A 101 -1.00 1.98 0.12
N VAL A 102 -0.90 0.91 0.90
CA VAL A 102 -0.99 0.99 2.36
C VAL A 102 -0.11 -0.09 3.01
N THR A 103 0.18 0.07 4.30
CA THR A 103 0.84 -0.96 5.12
C THR A 103 -0.17 -2.05 5.51
N LEU A 104 0.30 -3.19 6.03
CA LEU A 104 -0.61 -4.25 6.51
C LEU A 104 -1.52 -3.75 7.64
N GLU A 105 -0.96 -3.00 8.58
CA GLU A 105 -1.70 -2.37 9.67
C GLU A 105 -2.72 -1.35 9.14
N GLY A 106 -2.31 -0.50 8.20
CA GLY A 106 -3.20 0.49 7.59
C GLY A 106 -4.34 -0.19 6.82
N TYR A 107 -4.08 -1.29 6.11
CA TYR A 107 -5.14 -2.09 5.47
C TYR A 107 -6.16 -2.59 6.48
N GLN A 108 -5.74 -3.13 7.64
CA GLN A 108 -6.69 -3.57 8.67
C GLN A 108 -7.53 -2.41 9.20
N LYS A 109 -6.95 -1.21 9.36
CA LYS A 109 -7.68 -0.01 9.80
C LYS A 109 -8.68 0.47 8.73
N ILE A 110 -8.27 0.52 7.46
CA ILE A 110 -9.13 0.84 6.31
C ILE A 110 -10.27 -0.18 6.18
N GLN A 111 -9.97 -1.47 6.37
CA GLN A 111 -10.95 -2.56 6.36
C GLN A 111 -11.98 -2.43 7.49
N ARG A 112 -11.54 -2.06 8.71
CA ARG A 112 -12.45 -1.79 9.84
C ARG A 112 -13.37 -0.61 9.58
N TYR A 113 -12.87 0.42 8.89
CA TYR A 113 -13.64 1.64 8.61
C TYR A 113 -14.67 1.45 7.49
N PHE A 114 -14.27 0.92 6.33
CA PHE A 114 -15.15 0.76 5.15
C PHE A 114 -15.89 -0.59 5.10
N GLY A 115 -15.50 -1.54 5.93
CA GLY A 115 -16.05 -2.89 5.96
C GLY A 115 -15.30 -3.89 5.08
N SER A 116 -15.20 -5.13 5.56
CA SER A 116 -14.42 -6.20 4.93
C SER A 116 -14.89 -6.61 3.53
N SER A 117 -16.16 -6.35 3.18
CA SER A 117 -16.69 -6.63 1.85
C SER A 117 -16.29 -5.61 0.79
N GLN A 118 -15.90 -4.39 1.21
CA GLN A 118 -15.52 -3.29 0.31
C GLN A 118 -14.01 -3.14 0.14
N VAL A 119 -13.21 -3.69 1.05
CA VAL A 119 -11.76 -3.54 1.05
C VAL A 119 -11.11 -4.87 0.66
N VAL A 120 -10.38 -4.87 -0.45
CA VAL A 120 -9.80 -6.08 -1.05
C VAL A 120 -8.27 -6.03 -0.94
N PRO A 121 -7.61 -7.01 -0.31
CA PRO A 121 -6.17 -7.04 -0.21
C PRO A 121 -5.49 -7.49 -1.51
N ILE A 122 -4.40 -6.81 -1.87
CA ILE A 122 -3.47 -7.22 -2.92
C ILE A 122 -2.06 -7.23 -2.30
N TYR A 123 -1.67 -8.37 -1.74
CA TYR A 123 -0.35 -8.55 -1.17
C TYR A 123 0.65 -9.06 -2.22
N ILE A 124 1.65 -8.23 -2.51
CA ILE A 124 2.73 -8.52 -3.45
C ILE A 124 3.92 -9.09 -2.69
N GLU A 125 4.32 -10.29 -3.06
CA GLU A 125 5.39 -11.03 -2.41
C GLU A 125 6.56 -11.26 -3.35
N VAL A 126 7.75 -11.14 -2.79
CA VAL A 126 9.04 -11.47 -3.42
C VAL A 126 9.85 -12.18 -2.35
N GLU A 127 10.58 -13.22 -2.75
CA GLU A 127 11.50 -13.93 -1.86
C GLU A 127 12.53 -12.95 -1.26
N ASP A 128 12.87 -13.12 0.02
CA ASP A 128 13.60 -12.11 0.79
C ASP A 128 15.03 -11.87 0.27
N GLY A 129 15.72 -12.90 -0.20
CA GLY A 129 17.02 -12.79 -0.86
C GLY A 129 16.96 -11.95 -2.14
N GLU A 130 16.01 -12.23 -3.02
CA GLU A 130 15.75 -11.43 -4.23
C GLU A 130 15.39 -9.98 -3.88
N ARG A 131 14.58 -9.78 -2.84
CA ARG A 131 14.18 -8.46 -2.34
C ARG A 131 15.37 -7.66 -1.82
N LEU A 132 16.31 -8.33 -1.13
CA LEU A 132 17.55 -7.76 -0.65
C LEU A 132 18.50 -7.39 -1.80
N LEU A 133 18.64 -8.26 -2.81
CA LEU A 133 19.44 -7.98 -4.01
C LEU A 133 18.93 -6.74 -4.76
N ARG A 134 17.60 -6.63 -4.96
CA ARG A 134 16.96 -5.45 -5.54
C ARG A 134 17.22 -4.18 -4.72
N ALA A 135 17.14 -4.28 -3.40
CA ALA A 135 17.40 -3.16 -2.50
C ALA A 135 18.85 -2.66 -2.62
N ILE A 136 19.83 -3.57 -2.58
CA ILE A 136 21.26 -3.26 -2.74
C ILE A 136 21.54 -2.63 -4.11
N ALA A 137 20.97 -3.20 -5.18
CA ALA A 137 21.13 -2.67 -6.53
C ALA A 137 20.63 -1.21 -6.63
N ARG A 138 19.50 -0.89 -5.98
CA ARG A 138 18.98 0.48 -5.92
C ARG A 138 19.88 1.42 -5.10
N GLU A 139 20.36 0.98 -3.94
CA GLU A 139 21.23 1.81 -3.10
C GLU A 139 22.56 2.14 -3.80
N ARG A 140 23.12 1.20 -4.58
CA ARG A 140 24.34 1.42 -5.39
C ARG A 140 24.19 2.51 -6.46
N GLN A 141 22.97 2.81 -6.90
CA GLN A 141 22.70 3.87 -7.88
C GLN A 141 22.61 5.26 -7.24
N GLN A 142 22.53 5.36 -5.92
CA GLN A 142 22.44 6.64 -5.23
C GLN A 142 23.82 7.28 -5.09
N LYS A 143 23.87 8.62 -5.19
CA LYS A 143 25.09 9.40 -4.93
C LYS A 143 25.66 9.13 -3.53
N THR A 144 24.79 8.95 -2.54
CA THR A 144 25.14 8.57 -1.17
C THR A 144 24.26 7.38 -0.75
N PRO A 145 24.75 6.13 -0.86
CA PRO A 145 23.98 4.95 -0.48
C PRO A 145 23.60 4.96 1.00
N GLN A 146 22.37 4.56 1.33
CA GLN A 146 21.86 4.53 2.71
C GLN A 146 21.59 3.09 3.15
N TYR A 147 22.64 2.26 3.18
CA TYR A 147 22.51 0.83 3.51
C TYR A 147 21.94 0.56 4.90
N GLU A 148 22.24 1.40 5.90
CA GLU A 148 21.70 1.25 7.26
C GLU A 148 20.17 1.41 7.28
N GLU A 149 19.64 2.45 6.63
CA GLU A 149 18.20 2.67 6.51
C GLU A 149 17.54 1.57 5.67
N MET A 150 18.22 1.08 4.63
CA MET A 150 17.78 -0.07 3.85
C MET A 150 17.62 -1.32 4.73
N CYS A 151 18.63 -1.66 5.53
CA CYS A 151 18.57 -2.81 6.46
C CYS A 151 17.49 -2.62 7.52
N ARG A 152 17.36 -1.42 8.10
CA ARG A 152 16.31 -1.11 9.07
C ARG A 152 14.91 -1.35 8.50
N ARG A 153 14.64 -0.90 7.27
CA ARG A 153 13.37 -1.16 6.58
C ARG A 153 13.15 -2.64 6.31
N PHE A 154 14.20 -3.34 5.87
CA PHE A 154 14.12 -4.77 5.59
C PHE A 154 13.68 -5.57 6.82
N LEU A 155 14.28 -5.29 7.98
CA LEU A 155 13.93 -5.91 9.26
C LEU A 155 12.54 -5.51 9.75
N ALA A 156 12.20 -4.22 9.65
CA ALA A 156 10.86 -3.74 10.01
C ALA A 156 9.77 -4.41 9.15
N ASP A 157 10.00 -4.59 7.85
CA ASP A 157 9.07 -5.28 6.96
C ASP A 157 8.90 -6.77 7.32
N ALA A 158 9.97 -7.43 7.75
CA ALA A 158 9.91 -8.82 8.17
C ALA A 158 8.99 -8.98 9.40
N ALA A 159 9.04 -8.02 10.33
CA ALA A 159 8.17 -7.98 11.50
C ALA A 159 6.74 -7.50 11.18
N ASP A 160 6.57 -6.54 10.27
CA ASP A 160 5.26 -5.99 9.89
C ASP A 160 4.45 -6.96 9.01
N PHE A 161 5.13 -7.79 8.21
CA PHE A 161 4.54 -8.78 7.31
C PHE A 161 4.97 -10.21 7.67
N SER A 162 5.03 -10.51 8.97
CA SER A 162 5.19 -11.86 9.48
C SER A 162 3.98 -12.73 9.08
N GLU A 163 4.18 -14.04 8.93
CA GLU A 163 3.10 -14.98 8.57
C GLU A 163 1.90 -14.94 9.52
N GLU A 164 2.14 -14.74 10.82
CA GLU A 164 1.10 -14.56 11.84
C GLU A 164 0.22 -13.34 11.52
N LYS A 165 0.82 -12.15 11.42
CA LYS A 165 0.10 -10.91 11.06
C LYS A 165 -0.60 -10.99 9.70
N LEU A 166 0.00 -11.64 8.69
CA LEU A 166 -0.65 -11.86 7.39
C LEU A 166 -1.92 -12.71 7.55
N THR A 167 -1.85 -13.76 8.36
CA THR A 167 -2.98 -14.63 8.67
C THR A 167 -4.06 -13.90 9.45
N GLU A 168 -3.68 -13.14 10.49
CA GLU A 168 -4.60 -12.31 11.29
C GLU A 168 -5.31 -11.22 10.48
N ALA A 169 -4.62 -10.67 9.47
CA ALA A 169 -5.20 -9.72 8.52
C ALA A 169 -6.06 -10.39 7.43
N GLY A 170 -6.20 -11.71 7.44
CA GLY A 170 -7.00 -12.46 6.47
C GLY A 170 -6.39 -12.45 5.06
N ILE A 171 -5.07 -12.33 4.94
CA ILE A 171 -4.39 -12.37 3.64
C ILE A 171 -4.29 -13.82 3.17
N THR A 172 -5.21 -14.23 2.30
CA THR A 172 -5.26 -15.60 1.78
C THR A 172 -4.54 -15.79 0.44
N ARG A 173 -4.32 -14.70 -0.31
CA ARG A 173 -3.68 -14.72 -1.63
C ARG A 173 -2.44 -13.86 -1.66
N ARG A 174 -1.40 -14.37 -2.32
CA ARG A 174 -0.12 -13.70 -2.55
C ARG A 174 0.16 -13.59 -4.04
N PHE A 175 0.56 -12.41 -4.52
CA PHE A 175 0.96 -12.17 -5.90
C PHE A 175 2.49 -12.18 -5.98
N ILE A 176 3.06 -13.25 -6.55
CA ILE A 176 4.51 -13.46 -6.57
C ILE A 176 5.15 -12.63 -7.69
N ASN A 177 5.92 -11.60 -7.34
CA ASN A 177 6.55 -10.69 -8.31
C ASN A 177 7.94 -11.15 -8.77
N LYS A 178 7.94 -12.22 -9.56
CA LYS A 178 9.12 -12.70 -10.32
C LYS A 178 9.19 -12.11 -11.73
N ASP A 179 8.04 -11.83 -12.34
CA ASP A 179 7.92 -11.17 -13.65
C ASP A 179 6.95 -9.98 -13.53
N MET A 180 7.47 -8.77 -13.70
CA MET A 180 6.71 -7.53 -13.50
C MET A 180 5.45 -7.49 -14.36
N GLU A 181 5.57 -7.79 -15.66
CA GLU A 181 4.45 -7.69 -16.60
C GLU A 181 3.40 -8.78 -16.34
N GLY A 182 3.84 -10.00 -16.01
CA GLY A 182 2.98 -11.10 -15.59
C GLY A 182 2.20 -10.78 -14.32
N THR A 183 2.87 -10.25 -13.30
CA THR A 183 2.22 -9.87 -12.03
C THR A 183 1.23 -8.73 -12.22
N ILE A 184 1.55 -7.73 -13.05
CA ILE A 184 0.61 -6.66 -13.40
C ILE A 184 -0.64 -7.26 -14.07
N ARG A 185 -0.48 -8.12 -15.08
CA ARG A 185 -1.61 -8.77 -15.75
C ARG A 185 -2.46 -9.59 -14.78
N GLU A 186 -1.83 -10.34 -13.88
CA GLU A 186 -2.51 -11.17 -12.89
C GLU A 186 -3.35 -10.31 -11.93
N ILE A 187 -2.79 -9.23 -11.41
CA ILE A 187 -3.48 -8.32 -10.49
C ILE A 187 -4.61 -7.59 -11.22
N THR A 188 -4.37 -7.07 -12.43
CA THR A 188 -5.39 -6.38 -13.21
C THR A 188 -6.57 -7.30 -13.52
N GLU A 189 -6.33 -8.56 -13.88
CA GLU A 189 -7.38 -9.56 -14.10
C GLU A 189 -8.11 -9.92 -12.80
N TYR A 190 -7.39 -10.04 -11.68
CA TYR A 190 -8.00 -10.25 -10.38
C TYR A 190 -8.98 -9.14 -10.00
N ILE A 191 -8.59 -7.88 -10.20
CA ILE A 191 -9.46 -6.71 -9.97
C ILE A 191 -10.68 -6.77 -10.88
N ARG A 192 -10.50 -7.01 -12.19
CA ARG A 192 -11.61 -7.07 -13.15
C ARG A 192 -12.65 -8.14 -12.80
N ARG A 193 -12.22 -9.34 -12.43
CA ARG A 193 -13.13 -10.43 -12.02
C ARG A 193 -13.89 -10.09 -10.75
N ASP A 194 -13.21 -9.48 -9.78
CA ASP A 194 -13.83 -9.04 -8.53
C ASP A 194 -14.87 -7.93 -8.75
N MET A 195 -14.65 -7.04 -9.74
CA MET A 195 -15.61 -6.02 -10.15
C MET A 195 -16.79 -6.59 -10.95
N SER A 196 -16.58 -7.64 -11.75
CA SER A 196 -17.65 -8.28 -12.53
C SER A 196 -18.49 -9.27 -11.73
N GLY A 197 -18.15 -9.52 -10.46
CA GLY A 197 -18.83 -10.51 -9.61
C GLY A 197 -18.52 -11.96 -9.97
N MET A 198 -17.49 -12.21 -10.78
CA MET A 198 -17.05 -13.56 -11.12
C MET A 198 -16.19 -14.14 -9.98
N GLU A 199 -16.31 -15.45 -9.75
CA GLU A 199 -15.52 -16.13 -8.70
C GLU A 199 -14.01 -15.92 -8.92
N LYS A 200 -13.34 -15.53 -7.84
CA LYS A 200 -11.88 -15.44 -7.78
C LYS A 200 -11.34 -16.87 -7.81
N GLN A 201 -10.71 -17.26 -8.91
CA GLN A 201 -10.02 -18.54 -8.96
C GLN A 201 -8.80 -18.45 -8.06
N ASP A 202 -8.97 -18.92 -6.83
CA ASP A 202 -7.93 -18.96 -5.83
C ASP A 202 -6.98 -20.09 -6.22
N LYS A 203 -5.86 -19.75 -6.88
CA LYS A 203 -4.71 -20.64 -6.89
C LYS A 203 -4.18 -20.65 -5.47
N ARG A 204 -4.82 -21.43 -4.60
CA ARG A 204 -4.29 -21.79 -3.28
C ARG A 204 -2.92 -22.38 -3.55
N ILE A 205 -1.87 -21.60 -3.29
CA ILE A 205 -0.55 -22.18 -3.14
C ILE A 205 -0.66 -22.95 -1.84
N SER A 206 -0.74 -24.27 -1.96
CA SER A 206 -0.57 -25.22 -0.87
C SER A 206 0.76 -24.92 -0.19
N ILE A 207 0.74 -24.15 0.90
CA ILE A 207 1.86 -24.04 1.83
C ILE A 207 1.73 -25.25 2.76
N TRP A 208 2.07 -26.42 2.25
CA TRP A 208 2.38 -27.58 3.08
C TRP A 208 3.87 -27.87 2.91
N ARG A 209 4.59 -27.52 3.99
CA ARG A 209 5.91 -27.96 4.47
C ARG A 209 6.96 -28.37 3.43
#